data_AF-A0AA96EG06-F1
#
_entry.id   AF-A0AA96EG06-F1
#
_cell.length_a   1.000
_cell.length_b   1.000
_cell.length_c   1.000
_cell.angle_alpha   90.00
_cell.angle_beta   90.00
_cell.angle_gamma   90.00
#
_symmetry.space_group_name_H-M   'P 1'
#
loop_
_entity.id
_entity.type
_entity.pdbx_description
1 polymer ?
#
loop_
_entity_poly.entity_id
_entity_poly.type
_entity_poly.pdbx_seq_one_letter_code
_entity_poly.pdbx_strand_id
1 'polypeptide(L)'
;MHYDQSWMGYGLIGGLEAGAISAVAAFVLYALFNWIGNRNGWAHGLRTAWSSLMALLLTASGDLWDMVYFNYGRVESIQFLKVKLAEVHDFDGLGTRVFFEFLGVGLGVFLSRLLLRHKRGGQDPES
;
A
#
# COMPACT_ATOMS: atom_id res chain seq x y z
N MET A 1 -13.37 -0.44 4.53
CA MET A 1 -13.60 -0.60 5.97
C MET A 1 -12.53 0.20 6.65
N HIS A 2 -12.90 1.23 7.41
CA HIS A 2 -11.94 1.97 8.22
C HIS A 2 -11.48 1.08 9.37
N TYR A 3 -10.21 0.72 9.37
CA TYR A 3 -9.60 0.05 10.52
C TYR A 3 -9.26 1.12 11.56
N ASP A 4 -9.21 0.74 12.84
CA ASP A 4 -8.84 1.66 13.91
C ASP A 4 -7.40 2.15 13.71
N GLN A 5 -7.26 3.46 13.50
CA GLN A 5 -6.01 4.16 13.22
C GLN A 5 -5.59 5.06 14.40
N SER A 6 -6.26 4.96 15.56
CA SER A 6 -5.97 5.76 16.76
C SER A 6 -4.53 5.63 17.28
N TRP A 7 -3.82 4.60 16.87
CA TRP A 7 -2.44 4.33 17.23
C TRP A 7 -1.40 4.92 16.27
N MET A 8 -1.79 5.41 15.08
CA MET A 8 -0.88 6.07 14.14
C MET A 8 -0.73 7.56 14.46
N GLY A 9 0.48 8.08 14.22
CA GLY A 9 0.78 9.50 14.34
C GLY A 9 0.03 10.37 13.33
N TYR A 10 0.15 11.69 13.51
CA TYR A 10 -0.40 12.69 12.59
C TYR A 10 0.68 13.22 11.63
N GLY A 11 0.25 13.81 10.52
CA GLY A 11 1.06 14.45 9.50
C GLY A 11 2.11 13.53 8.91
N LEU A 12 3.37 13.98 8.94
CA LEU A 12 4.50 13.26 8.36
C LEU A 12 4.75 11.89 9.04
N ILE A 13 4.54 11.81 10.35
CA ILE A 13 4.78 10.57 11.13
C ILE A 13 3.77 9.50 10.71
N GLY A 14 2.47 9.86 10.70
CA GLY A 14 1.42 8.95 10.22
C GLY A 14 1.62 8.53 8.77
N GLY A 15 2.08 9.46 7.92
CA GLY A 15 2.45 9.15 6.54
C GLY A 15 3.56 8.10 6.46
N LEU A 16 4.65 8.27 7.20
CA LEU A 16 5.75 7.30 7.22
C LEU A 16 5.32 5.93 7.75
N GLU A 17 4.48 5.89 8.78
CA GLU A 17 3.91 4.65 9.32
C GLU A 17 3.04 3.94 8.28
N ALA A 18 2.11 4.65 7.63
CA ALA A 18 1.27 4.12 6.56
C ALA A 18 2.11 3.60 5.37
N GLY A 19 3.17 4.34 5.01
CA GLY A 19 4.14 3.93 3.99
C GLY A 19 4.91 2.67 4.37
N ALA A 20 5.35 2.54 5.63
CA ALA A 20 6.04 1.35 6.12
C ALA A 20 5.14 0.11 6.08
N ILE A 21 3.88 0.25 6.50
CA ILE A 21 2.87 -0.82 6.42
C ILE A 21 2.65 -1.25 4.97
N SER A 22 2.47 -0.26 4.08
CA SER A 22 2.32 -0.51 2.64
C SER A 22 3.53 -1.21 2.04
N ALA A 23 4.75 -0.87 2.47
CA ALA A 23 5.97 -1.55 2.05
C ALA A 23 6.01 -3.01 2.48
N VAL A 24 5.64 -3.31 3.72
CA VAL A 24 5.57 -4.68 4.23
C VAL A 24 4.50 -5.49 3.49
N ALA A 25 3.30 -4.92 3.31
CA ALA A 25 2.21 -5.57 2.57
C ALA A 25 2.62 -5.90 1.12
N ALA A 26 3.21 -4.92 0.42
CA ALA A 26 3.70 -5.10 -0.94
C ALA A 26 4.84 -6.13 -1.03
N PHE A 27 5.75 -6.14 -0.05
CA PHE A 27 6.83 -7.12 0.02
C PHE A 27 6.29 -8.54 0.10
N VAL A 28 5.34 -8.77 1.01
CA VAL A 28 4.70 -10.08 1.24
C VAL A 28 3.90 -10.52 0.02
N LEU A 29 3.08 -9.64 -0.55
CA LEU A 29 2.31 -9.93 -1.75
C LEU A 29 3.20 -10.24 -2.95
N TYR A 30 4.28 -9.48 -3.15
CA TYR A 30 5.23 -9.78 -4.22
C TYR A 30 5.88 -11.15 -4.03
N ALA A 31 6.29 -11.50 -2.81
CA ALA A 31 6.87 -12.81 -2.52
C ALA A 31 5.88 -13.94 -2.83
N LEU A 32 4.60 -13.77 -2.45
CA LEU A 32 3.52 -14.71 -2.73
C LEU A 32 3.25 -14.86 -4.23
N PHE A 33 3.04 -13.75 -4.95
CA PHE A 33 2.80 -13.77 -6.39
C PHE A 33 4.01 -14.21 -7.19
N ASN A 34 5.22 -13.98 -6.70
CA ASN A 34 6.42 -14.53 -7.31
C ASN A 34 6.47 -16.04 -7.13
N TRP A 35 6.14 -16.57 -5.96
CA TRP A 35 6.08 -18.02 -5.73
C TRP A 35 5.02 -18.70 -6.60
N ILE A 36 3.81 -18.14 -6.67
CA ILE A 36 2.72 -18.65 -7.54
C ILE A 36 3.09 -18.49 -9.02
N GLY A 37 3.57 -17.31 -9.41
CA GLY A 37 3.91 -16.99 -10.80
C GLY A 37 5.06 -17.83 -11.35
N ASN A 38 6.00 -18.25 -10.52
CA ASN A 38 7.05 -19.20 -10.91
C ASN A 38 6.49 -20.58 -11.27
N ARG A 39 5.43 -21.03 -10.58
CA ARG A 39 4.78 -22.31 -10.88
C ARG A 39 3.92 -22.25 -12.14
N ASN A 40 3.33 -21.09 -12.42
CA ASN A 40 2.38 -20.88 -13.51
C ASN A 40 2.98 -20.20 -14.76
N GLY A 41 4.30 -19.97 -14.81
CA GLY A 41 4.97 -19.37 -15.96
C GLY A 41 4.63 -17.89 -16.21
N TRP A 42 4.17 -17.15 -15.20
CA TRP A 42 3.73 -15.77 -15.39
C TRP A 42 4.88 -14.85 -15.80
N ALA A 43 4.62 -13.91 -16.71
CA ALA A 43 5.57 -12.85 -17.05
C ALA A 43 5.94 -12.00 -15.83
N HIS A 44 7.18 -11.52 -15.79
CA HIS A 44 7.70 -10.71 -14.67
C HIS A 44 6.87 -9.42 -14.45
N GLY A 45 6.45 -8.79 -15.55
CA GLY A 45 5.59 -7.61 -15.50
C GLY A 45 4.25 -7.89 -14.82
N LEU A 46 3.61 -9.03 -15.11
CA LEU A 46 2.33 -9.39 -14.53
C LEU A 46 2.41 -9.63 -13.02
N ARG A 47 3.47 -10.28 -12.54
CA ARG A 47 3.70 -10.50 -11.10
C ARG A 47 3.86 -9.17 -10.36
N THR A 48 4.66 -8.27 -10.94
CA THR A 48 4.91 -6.94 -10.39
C THR A 48 3.61 -6.13 -10.36
N ALA A 49 2.90 -6.06 -11.48
CA ALA A 49 1.63 -5.36 -11.58
C ALA A 49 0.59 -5.89 -10.58
N TRP A 50 0.42 -7.21 -10.47
CA TRP A 50 -0.57 -7.77 -9.53
C TRP A 50 -0.21 -7.51 -8.08
N SER A 51 1.06 -7.65 -7.72
CA SER A 51 1.51 -7.38 -6.35
C SER A 51 1.32 -5.92 -5.96
N SER A 52 1.68 -4.97 -6.83
CA SER A 52 1.49 -3.54 -6.58
C SER A 52 0.01 -3.18 -6.51
N LEU A 53 -0.80 -3.70 -7.43
CA LEU A 53 -2.23 -3.42 -7.47
C LEU A 53 -2.94 -3.95 -6.23
N MET A 54 -2.65 -5.19 -5.81
CA MET A 54 -3.24 -5.75 -4.59
C MET A 54 -2.74 -5.06 -3.33
N ALA A 55 -1.47 -4.64 -3.28
CA ALA A 55 -0.96 -3.91 -2.14
C ALA A 55 -1.67 -2.56 -1.99
N LEU A 56 -1.78 -1.78 -3.07
CA LEU A 56 -2.52 -0.51 -3.07
C LEU A 56 -4.00 -0.69 -2.72
N LEU A 57 -4.63 -1.76 -3.24
CA LEU A 57 -6.02 -2.05 -2.92
C LEU A 57 -6.22 -2.35 -1.43
N LEU A 58 -5.23 -2.98 -0.78
CA LEU A 58 -5.33 -3.34 0.63
C LEU A 58 -4.95 -2.20 1.57
N THR A 59 -3.96 -1.39 1.22
CA THR A 59 -3.44 -0.35 2.12
C THR A 59 -4.03 1.02 1.82
N ALA A 60 -3.87 1.50 0.58
CA ALA A 60 -4.24 2.86 0.20
C ALA A 60 -5.72 3.04 -0.15
N SER A 61 -6.54 1.98 -0.26
CA SER A 61 -7.92 2.11 -0.73
C SER A 61 -8.81 2.94 0.19
N GLY A 62 -8.59 2.88 1.51
CA GLY A 62 -9.32 3.69 2.49
C GLY A 62 -9.01 5.18 2.33
N ASP A 63 -7.74 5.53 2.47
CA ASP A 63 -7.27 6.91 2.39
C ASP A 63 -7.56 7.50 0.98
N LEU A 64 -7.42 6.72 -0.10
CA LEU A 64 -7.75 7.17 -1.45
C LEU A 64 -9.25 7.40 -1.63
N TRP A 65 -10.10 6.54 -1.04
CA TRP A 65 -11.55 6.69 -1.11
C TRP A 65 -12.02 7.93 -0.34
N ASP A 66 -11.46 8.18 0.84
CA ASP A 66 -11.75 9.40 1.60
C ASP A 66 -11.33 10.64 0.80
N MET A 67 -10.15 10.61 0.17
CA MET A 67 -9.67 11.71 -0.67
C MET A 67 -10.64 11.99 -1.82
N VAL A 68 -11.15 10.95 -2.50
CA VAL A 68 -12.16 11.09 -3.56
C VAL A 68 -13.47 11.62 -2.99
N TYR A 69 -13.93 11.09 -1.86
CA TYR A 69 -15.18 11.50 -1.22
C TYR A 69 -15.15 12.97 -0.78
N PHE A 70 -14.06 13.46 -0.20
CA PHE A 70 -13.99 14.87 0.21
C PHE A 70 -13.77 15.85 -0.93
N ASN A 71 -13.17 15.41 -2.05
CA ASN A 71 -13.00 16.26 -3.23
C ASN A 71 -14.23 16.30 -4.15
N TYR A 72 -14.95 15.18 -4.27
CA TYR A 72 -16.02 15.01 -5.26
C TYR A 72 -17.36 14.52 -4.70
N GLY A 73 -17.39 14.08 -3.44
CA GLY A 73 -18.59 13.59 -2.78
C GLY A 73 -19.63 14.70 -2.65
N ARG A 74 -20.87 14.39 -3.04
CA ARG A 74 -21.97 15.32 -2.91
C ARG A 74 -22.33 15.45 -1.43
N VAL A 75 -22.09 16.63 -0.86
CA VAL A 75 -22.41 16.92 0.53
C VAL A 75 -23.92 17.12 0.65
N GLU A 76 -24.67 16.06 0.96
CA GLU A 76 -26.13 16.17 1.14
C GLU A 76 -26.51 17.03 2.35
N SER A 77 -25.67 17.04 3.39
CA SER A 77 -25.82 17.95 4.54
C SER A 77 -24.50 18.20 5.26
N ILE A 78 -24.37 19.40 5.86
CA ILE A 78 -23.20 19.78 6.68
C ILE A 78 -23.04 18.85 7.90
N GLN A 79 -24.13 18.29 8.43
CA GLN A 79 -24.05 17.35 9.55
C GLN A 79 -23.42 16.02 9.14
N PHE A 80 -23.77 15.47 7.97
CA PHE A 80 -23.16 14.25 7.47
C PHE A 80 -21.66 14.43 7.18
N LEU A 81 -21.28 15.60 6.65
CA LEU A 81 -19.87 15.92 6.43
C LEU A 81 -19.08 15.96 7.73
N LYS A 82 -19.63 16.54 8.80
CA LYS A 82 -18.96 16.57 10.12
C LYS A 82 -18.78 15.17 10.70
N VAL A 83 -19.77 14.30 10.54
CA VAL A 83 -19.66 12.90 10.97
C VAL A 83 -18.56 12.18 10.20
N LYS A 84 -18.50 12.36 8.87
CA LYS A 84 -17.45 11.77 8.05
C LYS A 84 -16.07 12.34 8.32
N LEU A 85 -15.98 13.63 8.60
CA LEU A 85 -14.71 14.27 8.96
C LEU A 85 -14.21 13.77 10.33
N ALA A 86 -15.10 13.48 11.28
CA ALA A 86 -14.73 12.91 12.57
C ALA A 86 -14.34 11.42 12.49
N GLU A 87 -14.78 10.71 11.45
CA GLU A 87 -14.45 9.30 11.21
C GLU A 87 -13.04 9.13 10.60
N VAL A 88 -12.52 10.19 9.98
CA VAL A 88 -11.25 10.16 9.24
C VAL A 88 -10.11 10.58 10.16
N HIS A 89 -9.22 9.65 10.43
CA HIS A 89 -8.01 9.93 11.19
C HIS A 89 -7.08 10.85 10.39
N ASP A 90 -6.74 11.99 10.96
CA ASP A 90 -5.82 12.97 10.38
C ASP A 90 -6.17 13.42 8.94
N PHE A 91 -7.30 14.13 8.80
CA PHE A 91 -7.74 14.66 7.51
C PHE A 91 -6.69 15.54 6.82
N ASP A 92 -5.98 16.40 7.57
CA ASP A 92 -4.98 17.32 7.01
C ASP A 92 -3.76 16.55 6.44
N GLY A 93 -3.42 15.41 7.04
CA GLY A 93 -2.33 14.53 6.59
C GLY A 93 -2.72 13.48 5.54
N LEU A 94 -3.98 13.44 5.11
CA LEU A 94 -4.53 12.36 4.27
C LEU A 94 -3.82 12.25 2.91
N GLY A 95 -3.53 13.37 2.26
CA GLY A 95 -2.73 13.37 1.01
C GLY A 95 -1.28 12.91 1.23
N THR A 96 -0.68 13.26 2.38
CA THR A 96 0.66 12.81 2.76
C THR A 96 0.68 11.30 2.98
N ARG A 97 -0.34 10.75 3.65
CA ARG A 97 -0.47 9.31 3.87
C ARG A 97 -0.55 8.55 2.56
N VAL A 98 -1.48 8.91 1.67
CA VAL A 98 -1.59 8.29 0.33
C VAL A 98 -0.26 8.34 -0.41
N PHE A 99 0.43 9.49 -0.40
CA PHE A 99 1.74 9.60 -1.04
C PHE A 99 2.77 8.61 -0.49
N PHE A 100 2.88 8.50 0.84
CA PHE A 100 3.80 7.55 1.47
C PHE A 100 3.39 6.09 1.27
N GLU A 101 2.10 5.78 1.20
CA GLU A 101 1.63 4.43 0.88
C GLU A 101 2.06 4.01 -0.53
N PHE A 102 1.91 4.90 -1.52
CA PHE A 102 2.38 4.65 -2.89
C PHE A 102 3.91 4.45 -2.94
N LEU A 103 4.67 5.30 -2.23
CA LEU A 103 6.11 5.12 -2.09
C LEU A 103 6.46 3.79 -1.41
N GLY A 104 5.75 3.47 -0.34
CA GLY A 104 5.87 2.23 0.41
C GLY A 104 5.68 1.01 -0.49
N VAL A 105 4.59 0.96 -1.25
CA VAL A 105 4.33 -0.13 -2.21
C VAL A 105 5.48 -0.26 -3.23
N GLY A 106 5.93 0.86 -3.80
CA GLY A 106 7.04 0.87 -4.74
C GLY A 106 8.33 0.28 -4.13
N LEU A 107 8.67 0.72 -2.93
CA LEU A 107 9.84 0.25 -2.18
C LEU A 107 9.71 -1.23 -1.79
N GLY A 108 8.55 -1.65 -1.29
CA GLY A 108 8.28 -3.03 -0.88
C GLY A 108 8.42 -4.03 -2.03
N VAL A 109 7.84 -3.71 -3.19
CA VAL A 109 7.99 -4.52 -4.40
C VAL A 109 9.44 -4.55 -4.88
N PHE A 110 10.12 -3.39 -4.89
CA PHE A 110 11.52 -3.30 -5.30
C PHE A 110 12.44 -4.15 -4.41
N LEU A 111 12.32 -4.01 -3.09
CA LEU A 111 13.11 -4.76 -2.10
C LEU A 111 12.83 -6.26 -2.19
N SER A 112 11.56 -6.65 -2.32
CA SER A 112 11.17 -8.06 -2.49
C SER A 112 11.82 -8.67 -3.73
N ARG A 113 11.79 -7.95 -4.86
CA ARG A 113 12.47 -8.38 -6.09
C ARG A 113 13.99 -8.49 -5.90
N LEU A 114 14.63 -7.50 -5.27
CA LEU A 114 16.08 -7.49 -5.06
C LEU A 114 16.52 -8.70 -4.22
N LEU A 115 15.83 -8.94 -3.09
CA LEU A 115 16.14 -10.04 -2.18
C LEU A 115 15.89 -11.42 -2.81
N LEU A 116 14.81 -11.57 -3.57
CA LEU A 116 14.51 -12.83 -4.26
C LEU A 116 15.45 -13.11 -5.43
N ARG A 117 16.02 -12.07 -6.07
CA ARG A 117 17.09 -12.23 -7.07
C ARG A 117 18.40 -12.66 -6.42
N HIS A 118 18.78 -12.04 -5.32
CA HIS A 118 20.00 -12.39 -4.59
C HIS A 118 19.99 -13.86 -4.13
N LYS A 119 18.83 -14.36 -3.66
CA LYS A 119 18.68 -15.76 -3.24
C LYS A 119 18.93 -16.77 -4.38
N ARG A 120 18.71 -16.39 -5.64
CA ARG A 120 18.98 -17.25 -6.81
C ARG A 120 20.44 -17.22 -7.24
N GLY A 121 21.11 -16.07 -7.14
CA GLY A 121 22.53 -15.93 -7.51
C GLY A 121 23.51 -16.59 -6.53
N GLY A 122 23.07 -16.90 -5.30
CA GLY A 122 23.85 -17.70 -4.34
C GLY A 122 23.63 -19.21 -4.44
N GLN A 123 22.87 -19.67 -5.44
CA GLN A 123 22.54 -21.08 -5.69
C GLN A 123 23.14 -21.60 -7.01
N ASP A 124 24.25 -21.02 -7.47
CA ASP A 124 25.11 -21.67 -8.46
C ASP A 124 26.13 -22.52 -7.69
N PRO A 125 25.97 -23.85 -7.57
CA PRO A 125 27.08 -24.71 -7.21
C PRO A 125 28.04 -24.74 -8.41
N GLU A 126 29.31 -24.49 -8.14
CA GLU A 126 30.39 -24.96 -9.01
C GLU A 126 30.19 -26.47 -9.25
N SER A 127 29.81 -26.86 -10.47
CA SER A 127 30.00 -28.21 -11.01
C SER A 127 29.96 -28.20 -12.53
#